data_AF-A0A843J2X0-F1
#
_entry.id   AF-A0A843J2X0-F1
#
_cell.length_a   1.000
_cell.length_b   1.000
_cell.length_c   1.000
_cell.angle_alpha   90.00
_cell.angle_beta   90.00
_cell.angle_gamma   90.00
#
_symmetry.space_group_name_H-M   'P 1'
#
loop_
_entity.id
_entity.type
_entity.pdbx_description
1 polymer ?
#
loop_
_entity_poly.entity_id
_entity_poly.type
_entity_poly.pdbx_seq_one_letter_code
_entity_poly.pdbx_strand_id
1 'polypeptide(L)'
;MTDPADLCNEAAECFGSDPERSFALFREAAEAGYPNAFFGMAEVLMSGSLGDPDPEWAEELYHVAAEAGHPPSMYRLGMLFSGAMGHP
;
A
#
# COMPACT_ATOMS: atom_id res chain seq x y z
N MET A 1 -13.07 14.78 11.95
CA MET A 1 -11.92 13.96 12.38
C MET A 1 -12.23 12.57 11.87
N THR A 2 -11.90 12.31 10.60
CA THR A 2 -12.17 11.02 9.96
C THR A 2 -11.14 10.03 10.48
N ASP A 3 -11.59 8.83 10.81
CA ASP A 3 -10.71 7.78 11.33
C ASP A 3 -9.76 7.33 10.20
N PRO A 4 -8.46 7.11 10.44
CA PRO A 4 -7.55 6.65 9.39
C PRO A 4 -7.94 5.29 8.80
N ALA A 5 -8.71 4.49 9.55
CA ALA A 5 -9.31 3.27 9.02
C ALA A 5 -10.39 3.55 7.96
N ASP A 6 -11.18 4.61 8.13
CA ASP A 6 -12.23 5.02 7.20
C ASP A 6 -11.63 5.56 5.89
N LEU A 7 -10.55 6.36 6.02
CA LEU A 7 -9.75 6.81 4.86
C LEU A 7 -9.18 5.63 4.06
N CYS A 8 -8.67 4.59 4.72
CA CYS A 8 -8.19 3.39 4.03
C CYS A 8 -9.32 2.61 3.37
N ASN A 9 -10.51 2.59 3.97
CA ASN A 9 -11.66 1.92 3.37
C ASN A 9 -12.12 2.66 2.11
N GLU A 10 -12.28 3.99 2.18
CA GLU A 10 -12.62 4.81 1.02
C GLU A 10 -11.53 4.69 -0.08
N ALA A 11 -10.26 4.65 0.32
CA ALA A 11 -9.16 4.43 -0.60
C ALA A 11 -9.28 3.09 -1.33
N ALA A 12 -9.58 2.00 -0.62
CA ALA A 12 -9.77 0.68 -1.22
C ALA A 12 -10.97 0.63 -2.18
N GLU A 13 -12.05 1.37 -1.88
CA GLU A 13 -13.20 1.51 -2.78
C GLU A 13 -12.83 2.26 -4.06
N CYS A 14 -12.05 3.35 -3.93
CA CYS A 14 -11.60 4.13 -5.06
C CYS A 14 -10.53 3.42 -5.90
N PHE A 15 -9.83 2.41 -5.36
CA PHE A 15 -8.71 1.74 -6.04
C PHE A 15 -9.03 1.26 -7.47
N GLY A 16 -10.25 0.75 -7.69
CA GLY A 16 -10.68 0.26 -9.01
C GLY A 16 -11.24 1.30 -9.97
N SER A 17 -11.56 2.52 -9.49
CA SER A 17 -12.15 3.59 -10.32
C SER A 17 -11.20 4.77 -10.49
N ASP A 18 -10.55 5.20 -9.39
CA ASP A 18 -9.65 6.34 -9.30
C ASP A 18 -8.44 5.97 -8.41
N PRO A 19 -7.41 5.33 -9.00
CA PRO A 19 -6.22 4.94 -8.27
C PRO A 19 -5.43 6.14 -7.73
N GLU A 20 -5.46 7.28 -8.42
CA GLU A 20 -4.87 8.55 -7.96
C GLU A 20 -5.48 9.03 -6.65
N ARG A 21 -6.81 8.98 -6.57
CA ARG A 21 -7.54 9.34 -5.35
C ARG A 21 -7.31 8.32 -4.24
N SER A 22 -7.31 7.03 -4.57
CA SER A 22 -6.99 5.95 -3.64
C SER A 22 -5.61 6.18 -2.99
N PHE A 23 -4.60 6.50 -3.79
CA PHE A 23 -3.25 6.78 -3.30
C PHE A 23 -3.20 8.01 -2.39
N ALA A 24 -3.92 9.09 -2.73
CA ALA A 24 -3.99 10.29 -1.89
C ALA A 24 -4.65 10.01 -0.53
N LEU A 25 -5.72 9.22 -0.49
CA LEU A 25 -6.42 8.82 0.74
C LEU A 25 -5.55 7.91 1.61
N PHE A 26 -4.86 6.93 1.01
CA PHE A 26 -3.91 6.12 1.75
C PHE A 26 -2.74 6.96 2.28
N ARG A 27 -2.24 7.92 1.51
CA ARG A 27 -1.20 8.83 2.00
C ARG A 27 -1.67 9.60 3.23
N GLU A 28 -2.90 10.12 3.23
CA GLU A 28 -3.46 10.83 4.38
C GLU A 28 -3.58 9.92 5.62
N ALA A 29 -4.03 8.67 5.44
CA ALA A 29 -4.06 7.69 6.52
C ALA A 29 -2.65 7.28 6.99
N ALA A 30 -1.67 7.22 6.09
CA ALA A 30 -0.27 6.95 6.42
C ALA A 30 0.34 8.10 7.24
N GLU A 31 0.02 9.36 6.91
CA GLU A 31 0.41 10.55 7.69
C GLU A 31 -0.21 10.54 9.10
N ALA A 32 -1.39 9.94 9.26
CA ALA A 32 -2.00 9.67 10.56
C ALA A 32 -1.33 8.51 11.34
N GLY A 33 -0.29 7.89 10.78
CA GLY A 33 0.45 6.79 11.40
C GLY A 33 -0.22 5.43 11.25
N TYR A 34 -1.08 5.25 10.24
CA TYR A 34 -1.82 4.01 10.05
C TYR A 34 -1.07 3.05 9.11
N PRO A 35 -0.53 1.92 9.63
CA PRO A 35 0.32 1.01 8.86
C PRO A 35 -0.38 0.35 7.67
N ASN A 36 -1.68 0.13 7.78
CA ASN A 36 -2.54 -0.42 6.71
C ASN A 36 -2.52 0.46 5.45
N ALA A 37 -2.31 1.77 5.62
CA ALA A 37 -2.33 2.70 4.51
C ALA A 37 -1.10 2.56 3.61
N PHE A 38 0.08 2.37 4.22
CA PHE A 38 1.31 2.05 3.49
C PHE A 38 1.18 0.76 2.68
N PHE A 39 0.50 -0.26 3.21
CA PHE A 39 0.18 -1.48 2.47
C PHE A 39 -0.71 -1.19 1.25
N GLY A 40 -1.75 -0.37 1.41
CA GLY A 40 -2.62 0.04 0.32
C GLY A 40 -1.88 0.81 -0.79
N MET A 41 -1.02 1.76 -0.42
CA MET A 41 -0.17 2.50 -1.37
C MET A 41 0.74 1.57 -2.16
N ALA A 42 1.36 0.60 -1.48
CA ALA A 42 2.24 -0.38 -2.09
C ALA A 42 1.48 -1.26 -3.10
N GLU A 43 0.26 -1.70 -2.79
CA GLU A 43 -0.58 -2.45 -3.73
C GLU A 43 -0.96 -1.59 -4.96
N VAL A 44 -1.20 -0.29 -4.78
CA VAL A 44 -1.51 0.62 -5.89
C VAL A 44 -0.31 0.77 -6.84
N LEU A 45 0.89 0.91 -6.28
CA LEU A 45 2.13 1.01 -7.05
C LEU A 45 2.47 -0.31 -7.76
N MET A 46 2.32 -1.44 -7.06
CA MET A 46 2.51 -2.78 -7.66
C MET A 46 1.55 -3.04 -8.83
N SER A 47 0.33 -2.54 -8.73
CA SER A 47 -0.68 -2.70 -9.77
C SER A 47 -0.40 -1.86 -11.03
N GLY A 48 0.48 -0.86 -10.95
CA GLY A 48 0.69 0.11 -12.04
C GLY A 48 -0.55 0.96 -12.31
N SER A 49 -1.49 1.06 -11.36
CA SER A 49 -2.76 1.77 -11.59
C SER A 49 -2.57 3.29 -11.72
N LEU A 50 -1.46 3.82 -11.21
CA LEU A 50 -1.08 5.24 -11.27
C LEU A 50 -0.21 5.58 -12.49
N GLY A 51 0.13 4.61 -13.33
CA GLY A 51 1.09 4.78 -14.42
C GLY A 51 1.92 3.52 -14.63
N ASP A 52 3.24 3.65 -14.49
CA ASP A 52 4.13 2.49 -14.52
C ASP A 52 4.19 1.83 -13.13
N PRO A 53 4.22 0.49 -13.06
CA PRO A 53 4.39 -0.19 -11.80
C PRO A 53 5.80 0.08 -11.24
N ASP A 54 5.85 0.55 -9.99
CA ASP A 54 7.08 0.82 -9.25
C ASP A 54 7.23 -0.19 -8.10
N PRO A 55 7.71 -1.42 -8.38
CA PRO A 55 7.85 -2.44 -7.35
C PRO A 55 8.87 -2.05 -6.29
N GLU A 56 9.98 -1.38 -6.66
CA GLU A 56 10.98 -0.90 -5.70
C GLU A 56 10.36 0.03 -4.65
N TRP A 57 9.48 0.94 -5.08
CA TRP A 57 8.84 1.86 -4.15
C TRP A 57 7.76 1.18 -3.30
N ALA A 58 7.03 0.21 -3.88
CA ALA A 58 6.10 -0.61 -3.13
C ALA A 58 6.78 -1.47 -2.06
N GLU A 59 7.96 -2.04 -2.36
CA GLU A 59 8.78 -2.78 -1.41
C GLU A 59 9.16 -1.93 -0.19
N GLU A 60 9.63 -0.70 -0.42
CA GLU A 60 9.94 0.25 0.65
C GLU A 60 8.72 0.55 1.54
N LEU A 61 7.55 0.74 0.94
CA LEU A 61 6.31 0.97 1.69
C LEU A 61 5.89 -0.25 2.51
N TYR A 62 6.03 -1.46 1.97
CA TYR A 62 5.80 -2.66 2.76
C TYR A 62 6.80 -2.78 3.91
N HIS A 63 8.06 -2.39 3.73
CA HIS A 63 9.06 -2.32 4.80
C HIS A 63 8.62 -1.38 5.91
N VAL A 64 8.23 -0.15 5.59
CA VAL A 64 7.74 0.82 6.60
C VAL A 64 6.53 0.26 7.37
N ALA A 65 5.57 -0.34 6.65
CA ALA A 65 4.41 -0.95 7.29
C ALA A 65 4.80 -2.15 8.18
N ALA A 66 5.72 -2.98 7.74
CA ALA A 66 6.25 -4.11 8.50
C ALA A 66 6.98 -3.66 9.78
N GLU A 67 7.77 -2.59 9.70
CA GLU A 67 8.45 -1.97 10.84
C GLU A 67 7.44 -1.37 11.84
N ALA A 68 6.33 -0.84 11.34
CA ALA A 68 5.19 -0.42 12.16
C ALA A 68 4.40 -1.60 12.78
N GLY A 69 4.85 -2.84 12.58
CA GLY A 69 4.26 -4.05 13.15
C GLY A 69 3.09 -4.61 12.35
N HIS A 70 2.96 -4.26 11.07
CA HIS A 70 1.86 -4.72 10.22
C HIS A 70 2.06 -6.15 9.70
N PRO A 71 1.27 -7.14 10.18
CA PRO A 71 1.43 -8.53 9.77
C PRO A 71 1.23 -8.79 8.26
N PRO A 72 0.24 -8.18 7.59
CA PRO A 72 0.05 -8.34 6.16
C PRO A 72 1.25 -7.86 5.34
N SER A 73 1.88 -6.75 5.74
CA SER A 73 3.04 -6.21 5.01
C SER A 73 4.27 -7.09 5.19
N MET A 74 4.51 -7.62 6.41
CA MET A 74 5.57 -8.60 6.64
C MET A 74 5.38 -9.85 5.77
N TYR A 75 4.14 -10.33 5.64
CA TYR A 75 3.82 -11.45 4.76
C TYR A 75 4.06 -11.11 3.28
N ARG A 76 3.67 -9.91 2.84
CA ARG A 76 3.87 -9.44 1.46
C ARG A 76 5.35 -9.32 1.10
N LEU A 77 6.16 -8.74 1.99
CA LEU A 77 7.62 -8.71 1.85
C LEU A 77 8.19 -10.12 1.77
N GLY A 78 7.76 -11.02 2.66
CA GLY A 78 8.17 -12.42 2.61
C GLY A 78 7.90 -13.05 1.25
N MET A 79 6.76 -12.76 0.63
CA MET A 79 6.43 -13.24 -0.72
C MET A 79 7.27 -12.60 -1.83
N LEU A 80 7.55 -11.29 -1.73
CA LEU A 80 8.45 -10.56 -2.65
C LEU A 80 9.87 -11.16 -2.60
N PHE A 81 10.46 -11.24 -1.40
CA PHE A 81 11.80 -11.80 -1.21
C PHE A 81 11.91 -13.29 -1.55
N SER A 82 10.84 -14.07 -1.33
CA SER A 82 10.84 -15.49 -1.67
C SER A 82 10.72 -15.75 -3.18
N GLY A 83 10.60 -14.72 -4.02
CA GLY A 83 10.39 -14.86 -5.46
C GLY A 83 9.03 -15.47 -5.82
N ALA A 84 8.09 -15.54 -4.88
CA ALA A 84 6.72 -15.98 -5.13
C ALA A 84 5.94 -14.89 -5.89
N MET A 85 6.26 -13.62 -5.64
CA MET A 85 6.02 -12.51 -6.56
C MET A 85 7.28 -12.30 -7.41
N GLY A 86 7.68 -13.32 -8.16
CA GLY A 86 8.73 -13.18 -9.15
C GLY A 86 8.23 -12.29 -10.28
N HIS A 87 8.67 -11.02 -10.31
CA HIS A 87 8.83 -10.38 -11.60
C HIS A 87 9.97 -11.13 -12.31
N PRO A 88 9.72 -11.70 -13.50
CA PRO A 88 10.74 -12.45 -14.25
C PRO A 88 11.89 -11.55 -14.72
#